data_AF-A0A0E3LGJ0-F1
#
_entry.id   AF-A0A0E3LGJ0-F1
#
_cell.length_a   1.000
_cell.length_b   1.000
_cell.length_c   1.000
_cell.angle_alpha   90.00
_cell.angle_beta   90.00
_cell.angle_gamma   90.00
#
_symmetry.space_group_name_H-M   'P 1'
#
loop_
_entity.id
_entity.type
_entity.pdbx_description
1 polymer ?
#
loop_
_entity_poly.entity_id
_entity_poly.type
_entity_poly.pdbx_seq_one_letter_code
_entity_poly.pdbx_strand_id
1 'polypeptide(L)'
;MKIGKWPEIREVALQYLRNGELPVRQSRTTEDFSIIPGILPESGLLEVSWLEKIKPPVLDLLIHIAIQENDADEVVHWYEELKKSKGAAEIAIQSILGEEIANAIKDKYPEVAIEIWKTIAEELISKTKVNSYEVASIYLRKIKETLESIGKKEEWEVYLNQIRKVNRFKKKLLEILNRLEKSRILDK
;
A
#
# COMPACT_ATOMS: atom_id res chain seq x y z
N MET A 1 5.72 -28.34 12.18
CA MET A 1 7.10 -28.63 11.70
C MET A 1 7.30 -27.78 10.44
N LYS A 2 7.94 -26.61 10.55
CA LYS A 2 8.22 -25.77 9.37
C LYS A 2 9.36 -26.41 8.59
N ILE A 3 9.10 -26.83 7.36
CA ILE A 3 10.14 -27.31 6.45
C ILE A 3 11.07 -26.10 6.20
N GLY A 4 12.36 -26.23 6.50
CA GLY A 4 13.36 -25.15 6.42
C GLY A 4 13.64 -24.59 5.01
N LYS A 5 12.79 -24.89 4.03
CA LYS A 5 12.88 -24.45 2.63
C LYS A 5 12.12 -23.15 2.34
N TRP A 6 11.48 -22.55 3.35
CA TRP A 6 10.70 -21.31 3.15
C TRP A 6 11.48 -20.16 2.48
N PRO A 7 12.76 -19.88 2.82
CA PRO A 7 13.53 -18.83 2.14
C PRO A 7 13.72 -19.08 0.64
N GLU A 8 13.94 -20.34 0.25
CA GLU A 8 14.09 -20.74 -1.16
C GLU A 8 12.77 -20.60 -1.92
N ILE A 9 11.66 -21.05 -1.32
CA ILE A 9 10.32 -20.89 -1.89
C ILE A 9 10.00 -19.41 -2.09
N ARG A 10 10.28 -18.59 -1.08
CA ARG A 10 10.05 -17.14 -1.11
C ARG A 10 10.79 -16.49 -2.27
N GLU A 11 12.10 -16.74 -2.40
CA GLU A 11 12.92 -16.12 -3.45
C GLU A 11 12.41 -16.48 -4.85
N VAL A 12 12.07 -17.75 -5.07
CA VAL A 12 11.53 -18.21 -6.35
C VAL A 12 10.15 -17.62 -6.64
N ALA A 13 9.29 -17.52 -5.62
CA ALA A 13 7.99 -16.88 -5.76
C ALA A 13 8.13 -15.39 -6.11
N LEU A 14 9.05 -14.66 -5.46
CA LEU A 14 9.31 -13.26 -5.78
C LEU A 14 9.84 -13.09 -7.20
N GLN A 15 10.76 -13.93 -7.66
CA GLN A 15 11.26 -13.88 -9.04
C GLN A 15 10.14 -14.10 -10.06
N TYR A 16 9.26 -15.07 -9.82
CA TYR A 16 8.09 -15.30 -10.67
C TYR A 16 7.13 -14.10 -10.69
N LEU A 17 6.84 -13.50 -9.54
CA LEU A 17 5.96 -12.32 -9.47
C LEU A 17 6.58 -11.07 -10.13
N ARG A 18 7.90 -10.91 -10.05
CA ARG A 18 8.65 -9.79 -10.63
C ARG A 18 8.74 -9.90 -12.15
N ASN A 19 9.06 -11.09 -12.67
CA ASN A 19 9.49 -11.27 -14.06
C ASN A 19 8.57 -12.19 -14.88
N GLY A 20 7.67 -12.93 -14.24
CA GLY A 20 6.85 -13.98 -14.87
C GLY A 20 7.63 -15.25 -15.21
N GLU A 21 8.90 -15.34 -14.82
CA GLU A 21 9.78 -16.47 -15.10
C GLU A 21 9.52 -17.60 -14.10
N LEU A 22 9.01 -18.72 -14.61
CA LEU A 22 8.93 -19.94 -13.80
C LEU A 22 10.36 -20.46 -13.54
N PRO A 23 10.64 -20.96 -12.33
CA PRO A 23 11.93 -21.57 -12.05
C PRO A 23 12.18 -22.74 -13.01
N VAL A 24 13.45 -22.92 -13.41
CA VAL A 24 13.84 -23.96 -14.36
C VAL A 24 13.76 -25.33 -13.66
N ARG A 25 13.11 -26.31 -14.31
CA ARG A 25 13.04 -27.71 -13.84
C ARG A 25 14.46 -28.30 -13.80
N GLN A 26 15.09 -28.33 -12.63
CA GLN A 26 16.32 -29.10 -12.46
C GLN A 26 15.94 -30.58 -12.41
N SER A 27 16.19 -31.30 -13.52
CA SER A 27 16.10 -32.75 -13.52
C SER A 27 17.21 -33.33 -12.64
N ARG A 28 16.87 -33.73 -11.41
CA ARG A 28 17.71 -34.64 -10.65
C ARG A 28 16.85 -35.76 -10.08
N THR A 29 17.03 -36.92 -10.71
CA THR A 29 16.75 -38.28 -10.24
C THR A 29 15.35 -38.56 -9.71
N THR A 30 14.73 -39.56 -10.36
CA THR A 30 13.60 -40.38 -9.89
C THR A 30 13.44 -40.36 -8.37
N GLU A 31 12.23 -40.01 -7.91
CA GLU A 31 11.82 -39.87 -6.50
C GLU A 31 11.99 -38.47 -5.89
N ASP A 32 11.39 -37.45 -6.49
CA ASP A 32 10.80 -36.39 -5.67
C ASP A 32 9.78 -35.58 -6.46
N PHE A 33 8.58 -35.52 -5.90
CA PHE A 33 7.45 -34.79 -6.45
C PHE A 33 7.86 -33.28 -6.44
N SER A 34 7.72 -32.55 -7.57
CA SER A 34 8.05 -31.13 -7.92
C SER A 34 7.02 -30.17 -8.63
N ILE A 35 5.98 -29.52 -8.04
CA ILE A 35 4.98 -28.65 -8.75
C ILE A 35 5.47 -27.23 -9.06
N ILE A 36 6.24 -26.62 -8.16
CA ILE A 36 7.06 -25.47 -8.58
C ILE A 36 8.35 -26.12 -9.06
N PRO A 37 8.77 -25.95 -10.33
CA PRO A 37 9.95 -26.66 -10.79
C PRO A 37 11.13 -26.37 -9.85
N GLY A 38 11.54 -27.38 -9.08
CA GLY A 38 12.65 -27.32 -8.14
C GLY A 38 12.35 -27.23 -6.63
N ILE A 39 11.10 -27.07 -6.13
CA ILE A 39 10.89 -26.86 -4.67
C ILE A 39 9.70 -27.59 -3.98
N LEU A 40 8.57 -27.90 -4.62
CA LEU A 40 7.36 -28.45 -3.94
C LEU A 40 6.90 -29.83 -4.46
N PRO A 41 6.32 -30.75 -3.67
CA PRO A 41 5.75 -32.05 -4.13
C PRO A 41 4.71 -31.95 -5.26
N GLU A 42 4.98 -32.47 -6.48
CA GLU A 42 4.04 -32.90 -7.55
C GLU A 42 2.74 -33.47 -6.94
N SER A 43 1.67 -32.69 -6.88
CA SER A 43 0.39 -33.12 -6.29
C SER A 43 -0.59 -33.64 -7.33
N GLY A 44 -0.23 -33.68 -8.61
CA GLY A 44 -1.14 -34.09 -9.69
C GLY A 44 -2.34 -33.16 -9.89
N LEU A 45 -2.39 -32.00 -9.21
CA LEU A 45 -3.56 -31.11 -9.18
C LEU A 45 -3.51 -29.94 -10.18
N LEU A 46 -2.40 -29.70 -10.89
CA LEU A 46 -2.25 -28.53 -11.75
C LEU A 46 -1.79 -28.92 -13.16
N GLU A 47 -2.73 -28.97 -14.08
CA GLU A 47 -2.42 -28.89 -15.51
C GLU A 47 -1.89 -27.48 -15.79
N VAL A 48 -0.67 -27.38 -16.33
CA VAL A 48 0.04 -26.11 -16.60
C VAL A 48 -0.78 -25.16 -17.51
N SER A 49 -1.71 -25.72 -18.28
CA SER A 49 -2.68 -25.01 -19.12
C SER A 49 -3.68 -24.14 -18.36
N TRP A 50 -3.89 -24.37 -17.05
CA TRP A 50 -4.79 -23.57 -16.20
C TRP A 50 -4.12 -22.37 -15.53
N LEU A 51 -2.78 -22.28 -15.58
CA LEU A 51 -2.09 -21.11 -15.07
C LEU A 51 -2.30 -19.98 -16.07
N GLU A 52 -3.30 -19.13 -15.82
CA GLU A 52 -3.44 -17.87 -16.53
C GLU A 52 -2.10 -17.15 -16.53
N LYS A 53 -1.68 -16.68 -17.72
CA LYS A 53 -0.43 -15.91 -17.84
C LYS A 53 -0.57 -14.66 -16.98
N ILE A 54 0.11 -14.65 -15.84
CA ILE A 54 0.23 -13.45 -15.02
C ILE A 54 0.90 -12.36 -15.87
N LYS A 55 0.50 -11.10 -15.64
CA LYS A 55 1.17 -9.95 -16.23
C LYS A 55 2.16 -9.41 -15.19
N PRO A 56 3.46 -9.77 -15.26
CA PRO A 56 4.46 -9.24 -14.36
C PRO A 56 4.77 -7.76 -14.68
N PRO A 57 5.25 -6.98 -13.71
CA PRO A 57 5.31 -7.32 -12.29
C PRO A 57 3.89 -7.35 -11.66
N VAL A 58 3.63 -8.33 -10.79
CA VAL A 58 2.35 -8.45 -10.08
C VAL A 58 2.39 -7.55 -8.83
N LEU A 59 2.22 -6.25 -9.07
CA LEU A 59 2.49 -5.18 -8.10
C LEU A 59 1.66 -5.29 -6.81
N ASP A 60 0.39 -5.68 -6.90
CA ASP A 60 -0.49 -5.85 -5.75
C ASP A 60 0.05 -6.91 -4.79
N LEU A 61 0.45 -8.08 -5.29
CA LEU A 61 1.00 -9.14 -4.45
C LEU A 61 2.37 -8.79 -3.90
N LEU A 62 3.23 -8.17 -4.71
CA LEU A 62 4.56 -7.73 -4.28
C LEU A 62 4.48 -6.74 -3.11
N ILE A 63 3.55 -5.76 -3.19
CA ILE A 63 3.29 -4.81 -2.11
C ILE A 63 2.76 -5.54 -0.87
N HIS A 64 1.77 -6.42 -1.00
CA HIS A 64 1.22 -7.16 0.14
C HIS A 64 2.27 -8.02 0.84
N ILE A 65 3.13 -8.71 0.08
CA ILE A 65 4.22 -9.51 0.66
C ILE A 65 5.16 -8.61 1.45
N ALA A 66 5.59 -7.48 0.88
CA ALA A 66 6.47 -6.54 1.56
C ALA A 66 5.84 -5.96 2.84
N ILE A 67 4.54 -5.65 2.84
CA ILE A 67 3.80 -5.24 4.04
C ILE A 67 3.78 -6.35 5.10
N GLN A 68 3.50 -7.59 4.71
CA GLN A 68 3.46 -8.74 5.62
C GLN A 68 4.83 -9.06 6.23
N GLU A 69 5.89 -8.79 5.49
CA GLU A 69 7.27 -8.98 5.93
C GLU A 69 7.83 -7.77 6.67
N ASN A 70 7.04 -6.71 6.82
CA ASN A 70 7.41 -5.46 7.47
C ASN A 70 8.65 -4.81 6.83
N ASP A 71 8.80 -4.95 5.51
CA ASP A 71 9.88 -4.37 4.72
C ASP A 71 9.42 -3.06 4.08
N ALA A 72 9.57 -1.96 4.82
CA ALA A 72 9.15 -0.64 4.34
C ALA A 72 9.93 -0.17 3.09
N ASP A 73 11.15 -0.66 2.86
CA ASP A 73 11.94 -0.29 1.67
C ASP A 73 11.34 -0.93 0.42
N GLU A 74 11.02 -2.23 0.52
CA GLU A 74 10.40 -2.96 -0.58
C GLU A 74 8.96 -2.46 -0.85
N VAL A 75 8.21 -2.05 0.18
CA VAL A 75 6.91 -1.40 0.00
C VAL A 75 7.04 -0.11 -0.81
N VAL A 76 7.98 0.78 -0.45
CA VAL A 76 8.18 2.04 -1.19
C VAL A 76 8.63 1.78 -2.62
N HIS A 77 9.55 0.84 -2.84
CA HIS A 77 10.02 0.48 -4.16
C HIS A 77 8.87 0.07 -5.10
N TRP A 78 8.02 -0.86 -4.67
CA TRP A 78 6.90 -1.32 -5.49
C TRP A 78 5.79 -0.27 -5.62
N TYR A 79 5.59 0.57 -4.60
CA TYR A 79 4.66 1.69 -4.67
C TYR A 79 5.10 2.74 -5.71
N GLU A 80 6.40 3.06 -5.79
CA GLU A 80 6.92 3.95 -6.82
C GLU A 80 6.74 3.38 -8.23
N GLU A 81 6.95 2.07 -8.41
CA GLU A 81 6.70 1.42 -9.69
C GLU A 81 5.20 1.43 -10.05
N LEU A 82 4.34 1.22 -9.06
CA LEU A 82 2.89 1.37 -9.20
C LEU A 82 2.48 2.78 -9.63
N LYS A 83 3.12 3.83 -9.09
CA LYS A 83 2.87 5.24 -9.48
C LYS A 83 3.26 5.55 -10.93
N LYS A 84 4.28 4.87 -11.46
CA LYS A 84 4.71 5.06 -12.86
C LYS A 84 3.71 4.47 -13.85
N SER A 85 2.99 3.41 -13.43
CA SER A 85 1.95 2.82 -14.25
C SER A 85 0.71 3.73 -14.32
N LYS A 86 0.16 3.87 -15.52
CA LYS A 86 -1.04 4.68 -15.80
C LYS A 86 -2.26 3.83 -16.20
N GLY A 87 -2.17 2.51 -16.03
CA GLY A 87 -3.28 1.62 -16.34
C GLY A 87 -4.41 1.74 -15.32
N ALA A 88 -5.64 1.48 -15.76
CA ALA A 88 -6.82 1.57 -14.91
C ALA A 88 -6.75 0.59 -13.72
N ALA A 89 -6.13 -0.58 -13.90
CA ALA A 89 -5.93 -1.55 -12.85
C ALA A 89 -4.97 -1.02 -11.77
N GLU A 90 -3.86 -0.42 -12.18
CA GLU A 90 -2.85 0.13 -11.29
C GLU A 90 -3.36 1.35 -10.51
N ILE A 91 -4.17 2.20 -11.16
CA ILE A 91 -4.89 3.27 -10.47
C ILE A 91 -5.84 2.68 -9.41
N ALA A 92 -6.58 1.61 -9.74
CA ALA A 92 -7.46 0.96 -8.78
C ALA A 92 -6.67 0.37 -7.59
N ILE A 93 -5.52 -0.26 -7.84
CA ILE A 93 -4.63 -0.77 -6.79
C ILE A 93 -4.16 0.36 -5.87
N GLN A 94 -3.76 1.52 -6.41
CA GLN A 94 -3.36 2.68 -5.60
C GLN A 94 -4.48 3.14 -4.67
N SER A 95 -5.72 3.17 -5.17
CA SER A 95 -6.89 3.54 -4.36
C SER A 95 -7.24 2.50 -3.29
N ILE A 96 -7.07 1.20 -3.57
CA ILE A 96 -7.41 0.11 -2.65
C ILE A 96 -6.35 -0.04 -1.56
N LEU A 97 -5.07 -0.04 -1.93
CA LEU A 97 -3.96 -0.32 -1.01
C LEU A 97 -3.37 0.93 -0.36
N GLY A 98 -3.78 2.14 -0.76
CA GLY A 98 -3.18 3.37 -0.28
C GLY A 98 -3.13 3.49 1.25
N GLU A 99 -4.20 3.09 1.95
CA GLU A 99 -4.19 3.11 3.43
C GLU A 99 -3.18 2.13 4.02
N GLU A 100 -3.14 0.90 3.52
CA GLU A 100 -2.24 -0.15 4.02
C GLU A 100 -0.77 0.19 3.77
N ILE A 101 -0.46 0.66 2.56
CA ILE A 101 0.88 1.13 2.17
C ILE A 101 1.32 2.26 3.10
N ALA A 102 0.50 3.30 3.26
CA ALA A 102 0.85 4.44 4.09
C ALA A 102 1.06 4.04 5.56
N ASN A 103 0.24 3.15 6.10
CA ASN A 103 0.43 2.64 7.46
C ASN A 103 1.72 1.83 7.61
N ALA A 104 2.11 1.04 6.60
CA ALA A 104 3.32 0.21 6.64
C ALA A 104 4.61 1.04 6.57
N ILE A 105 4.60 2.18 5.87
CA ILE A 105 5.81 2.98 5.64
C ILE A 105 5.93 4.20 6.55
N LYS A 106 4.88 4.61 7.26
CA LYS A 106 4.84 5.90 8.00
C LYS A 106 6.01 6.14 8.96
N ASP A 107 6.58 5.10 9.56
CA ASP A 107 7.63 5.25 10.56
C ASP A 107 9.00 5.48 9.91
N LYS A 108 9.25 4.87 8.73
CA LYS A 108 10.52 4.98 7.99
C LYS A 108 10.48 6.05 6.88
N TYR A 109 9.33 6.19 6.23
CA TYR A 109 9.06 7.10 5.12
C TYR A 109 7.80 7.96 5.41
N PRO A 110 7.82 8.79 6.47
CA PRO A 110 6.67 9.56 6.92
C PRO A 110 6.14 10.52 5.83
N GLU A 111 7.04 11.13 5.05
CA GLU A 111 6.64 12.06 3.99
C GLU A 111 5.83 11.37 2.88
N VAL A 112 6.22 10.15 2.50
CA VAL A 112 5.51 9.34 1.50
C VAL A 112 4.13 8.92 2.03
N ALA A 113 4.05 8.49 3.29
CA ALA A 113 2.77 8.16 3.92
C ALA A 113 1.82 9.37 3.97
N ILE A 114 2.36 10.55 4.30
CA ILE A 114 1.61 11.82 4.30
C ILE A 114 1.06 12.11 2.91
N GLU A 115 1.85 11.98 1.84
CA GLU A 115 1.37 12.19 0.48
C GLU A 115 0.20 11.27 0.12
N ILE A 116 0.30 9.98 0.45
CA ILE A 116 -0.77 9.01 0.18
C ILE A 116 -2.05 9.41 0.92
N TRP A 117 -1.97 9.71 2.21
CA TRP A 117 -3.14 10.14 2.97
C TRP A 117 -3.71 11.48 2.48
N LYS A 118 -2.87 12.41 1.99
CA LYS A 118 -3.35 13.66 1.38
C LYS A 118 -4.19 13.37 0.15
N THR A 119 -3.71 12.51 -0.75
CA THR A 119 -4.47 12.09 -1.94
C THR A 119 -5.81 11.48 -1.55
N ILE A 120 -5.84 10.54 -0.60
CA ILE A 120 -7.08 9.90 -0.13
C ILE A 120 -8.04 10.93 0.50
N ALA A 121 -7.53 11.81 1.37
CA ALA A 121 -8.34 12.83 2.03
C ALA A 121 -8.94 13.82 1.02
N GLU A 122 -8.16 14.26 0.04
CA GLU A 122 -8.60 15.21 -0.97
C GLU A 122 -9.61 14.59 -1.95
N GLU A 123 -9.42 13.34 -2.34
CA GLU A 123 -10.42 12.59 -3.11
C GLU A 123 -11.74 12.47 -2.34
N LEU A 124 -11.69 12.17 -1.05
CA LEU A 124 -12.89 12.10 -0.20
C LEU A 124 -13.55 13.47 -0.02
N ILE A 125 -12.77 14.54 0.11
CA ILE A 125 -13.27 15.91 0.16
C ILE A 125 -13.87 16.34 -1.18
N SER A 126 -13.37 15.84 -2.30
CA SER A 126 -13.94 16.12 -3.62
C SER A 126 -15.36 15.54 -3.74
N LYS A 127 -15.60 14.36 -3.15
CA LYS A 127 -16.93 13.74 -3.06
C LYS A 127 -17.81 14.62 -2.17
N THR A 128 -18.81 15.29 -2.76
CA THR A 128 -19.69 16.27 -2.09
C THR A 128 -20.71 15.64 -1.13
N LYS A 129 -20.33 14.57 -0.42
CA LYS A 129 -21.15 13.82 0.52
C LYS A 129 -20.62 14.03 1.94
N VAL A 130 -21.50 14.28 2.90
CA VAL A 130 -21.12 14.54 4.31
C VAL A 130 -20.31 13.38 4.89
N ASN A 131 -20.74 12.13 4.65
CA ASN A 131 -20.02 10.94 5.09
C ASN A 131 -18.56 10.90 4.58
N SER A 132 -18.32 11.39 3.35
CA SER A 132 -16.96 11.45 2.81
C SER A 132 -16.08 12.44 3.55
N TYR A 133 -16.64 13.54 4.08
CA TYR A 133 -15.88 14.49 4.90
C TYR A 133 -15.50 13.90 6.27
N GLU A 134 -16.36 13.07 6.85
CA GLU A 134 -16.06 12.38 8.11
C GLU A 134 -14.93 11.36 7.90
N VAL A 135 -14.99 10.56 6.84
CA VAL A 135 -13.90 9.64 6.49
C VAL A 135 -12.61 10.41 6.17
N ALA A 136 -12.69 11.53 5.44
CA ALA A 136 -11.52 12.36 5.17
C ALA A 136 -10.85 12.87 6.46
N SER A 137 -11.64 13.16 7.50
CA SER A 137 -11.12 13.64 8.79
C SER A 137 -10.20 12.63 9.49
N ILE A 138 -10.40 11.34 9.25
CA ILE A 138 -9.54 10.26 9.78
C ILE A 138 -8.15 10.39 9.17
N TYR A 139 -8.06 10.54 7.85
CA TYR A 139 -6.80 10.72 7.14
C TYR A 139 -6.12 12.04 7.47
N LEU A 140 -6.89 13.13 7.60
CA LEU A 140 -6.37 14.42 8.06
C LEU A 140 -5.75 14.33 9.46
N ARG A 141 -6.32 13.52 10.35
CA ARG A 141 -5.74 13.26 11.67
C ARG A 141 -4.41 12.50 11.56
N LYS A 142 -4.33 11.45 10.75
CA LYS A 142 -3.07 10.71 10.52
C LYS A 142 -1.96 11.62 9.97
N ILE A 143 -2.29 12.49 9.01
CA ILE A 143 -1.37 13.49 8.46
C ILE A 143 -0.86 14.42 9.56
N LYS A 144 -1.77 14.96 10.38
CA LYS A 144 -1.42 15.84 11.51
C LYS A 144 -0.47 15.14 12.47
N GLU A 145 -0.84 13.96 12.95
CA GLU A 145 -0.05 13.19 13.93
C GLU A 145 1.36 12.87 13.39
N THR A 146 1.45 12.52 12.11
CA THR A 146 2.74 12.18 11.46
C THR A 146 3.59 13.42 11.19
N LEU A 147 2.99 14.56 10.84
CA LEU A 147 3.72 15.82 10.71
C LEU A 147 4.23 16.32 12.07
N GLU A 148 3.41 16.18 13.12
CA GLU A 148 3.81 16.55 14.48
C GLU A 148 4.93 15.64 15.01
N SER A 149 4.89 14.33 14.72
CA SER A 149 5.94 13.38 15.15
C SER A 149 7.30 13.66 14.51
N ILE A 150 7.34 14.16 13.28
CA ILE A 150 8.57 14.55 12.58
C ILE A 150 8.94 16.04 12.77
N GLY A 151 8.25 16.75 13.68
CA GLY A 151 8.57 18.14 14.03
C GLY A 151 8.15 19.19 12.99
N LYS A 152 7.27 18.84 12.05
CA LYS A 152 6.79 19.69 10.94
C LYS A 152 5.38 20.23 11.19
N LYS A 153 5.15 20.79 12.38
CA LYS A 153 3.83 21.29 12.78
C LYS A 153 3.36 22.46 11.91
N GLU A 154 4.27 23.30 11.45
CA GLU A 154 3.97 24.44 10.59
C GLU A 154 3.42 23.97 9.24
N GLU A 155 3.92 22.86 8.69
CA GLU A 155 3.39 22.28 7.45
C GLU A 155 1.94 21.82 7.61
N TRP A 156 1.57 21.29 8.79
CA TRP A 156 0.18 20.94 9.09
C TRP A 156 -0.75 22.17 9.06
N GLU A 157 -0.34 23.27 9.70
CA GLU A 157 -1.14 24.50 9.73
C GLU A 157 -1.31 25.10 8.32
N VAL A 158 -0.24 25.09 7.52
CA VAL A 158 -0.28 25.52 6.11
C VAL A 158 -1.26 24.66 5.32
N TYR A 159 -1.15 23.33 5.45
CA TYR A 159 -1.99 22.38 4.73
C TYR A 159 -3.48 22.52 5.12
N LEU A 160 -3.79 22.59 6.42
CA LEU A 160 -5.15 22.77 6.92
C LEU A 160 -5.77 24.08 6.41
N ASN A 161 -4.99 25.17 6.40
CA ASN A 161 -5.44 26.46 5.88
C ASN A 161 -5.71 26.41 4.37
N GLN A 162 -4.89 25.68 3.60
CA GLN A 162 -5.13 25.46 2.18
C GLN A 162 -6.45 24.74 1.93
N ILE A 163 -6.74 23.66 2.67
CA ILE A 163 -8.02 22.94 2.56
C ILE A 163 -9.19 23.87 2.85
N ARG A 164 -9.11 24.69 3.91
CA ARG A 164 -10.16 25.66 4.28
C ARG A 164 -10.41 26.67 3.17
N LYS A 165 -9.35 27.23 2.57
CA LYS A 165 -9.45 28.22 1.50
C LYS A 165 -10.12 27.64 0.25
N VAL A 166 -9.67 26.47 -0.20
CA VAL A 166 -10.21 25.80 -1.40
C VAL A 166 -11.68 25.41 -1.18
N ASN A 167 -12.05 25.00 0.03
CA ASN A 167 -13.37 24.47 0.34
C ASN A 167 -14.25 25.42 1.17
N ARG A 168 -14.04 26.74 1.08
CA ARG A 168 -14.71 27.76 1.92
C ARG A 168 -16.24 27.70 1.93
N PHE A 169 -16.86 27.14 0.90
CA PHE A 169 -18.32 27.02 0.78
C PHE A 169 -18.88 25.72 1.36
N LYS A 170 -18.02 24.73 1.68
CA LYS A 170 -18.41 23.44 2.24
C LYS A 170 -18.57 23.55 3.76
N LYS A 171 -19.66 24.18 4.22
CA LYS A 171 -19.93 24.46 5.65
C LYS A 171 -19.70 23.25 6.57
N LYS A 172 -20.17 22.07 6.17
CA LYS A 172 -20.00 20.83 6.95
C LYS A 172 -18.55 20.37 7.04
N LEU A 173 -17.77 20.50 5.98
CA LEU A 173 -16.34 20.23 6.03
C LEU A 173 -15.64 21.20 6.99
N LEU A 174 -15.93 22.50 6.90
CA LEU A 174 -15.33 23.50 7.81
C LEU A 174 -15.65 23.22 9.29
N GLU A 175 -16.86 22.76 9.60
CA GLU A 175 -17.24 22.33 10.94
C GLU A 175 -16.36 21.17 11.44
N ILE A 176 -16.13 20.17 10.60
CA ILE A 176 -15.26 19.01 10.89
C ILE A 176 -13.80 19.46 11.09
N LEU A 177 -13.28 20.32 10.22
CA LEU A 177 -11.91 20.86 10.33
C LEU A 177 -11.72 21.65 11.63
N ASN A 178 -12.73 22.41 12.07
CA ASN A 178 -12.67 23.14 13.35
C ASN A 178 -12.60 22.19 14.56
N ARG A 179 -13.24 21.02 14.49
CA ARG A 179 -13.17 20.00 15.56
C ARG A 179 -11.78 19.36 15.65
N LEU A 180 -11.13 19.10 14.50
CA LEU A 180 -9.76 18.58 14.43
C LEU A 180 -8.72 19.54 15.04
N GLU A 181 -8.99 20.85 14.99
CA GLU A 181 -8.15 21.86 15.63
C GLU A 181 -8.42 21.94 17.14
N LYS A 182 -9.69 21.87 17.56
CA LYS A 182 -10.06 21.95 18.98
C LYS A 182 -9.57 20.77 19.83
N SER A 183 -9.39 19.58 19.25
CA SER A 183 -8.77 18.47 19.99
C SER A 183 -7.36 18.81 20.51
N ARG A 184 -6.68 19.81 19.93
CA ARG A 184 -5.40 20.36 20.41
C ARG A 184 -5.50 21.02 21.80
N ILE A 185 -6.68 21.47 22.22
CA ILE A 185 -6.84 22.29 23.42
C ILE A 185 -7.08 21.43 24.67
N LEU A 186 -7.53 20.18 24.49
CA LEU A 186 -7.87 19.29 25.62
C LEU A 186 -6.72 18.41 26.10
N ASP A 187 -5.62 18.31 25.34
CA ASP A 187 -4.42 17.52 25.68
C ASP A 187 -3.25 18.39 26.19
N LYS A 188 -3.55 19.54 26.81
CA LYS A 188 -2.55 20.43 27.41
C LYS A 188 -2.60 20.43 28.93
#